data_AF-A0A420XVH1-F1
#
_entry.id   AF-A0A420XVH1-F1
#
_cell.length_a   1.000
_cell.length_b   1.000
_cell.length_c   1.000
_cell.angle_alpha   90.00
_cell.angle_beta   90.00
_cell.angle_gamma   90.00
#
_symmetry.space_group_name_H-M   'P 1'
#
loop_
_entity.id
_entity.type
_entity.pdbx_description
1 polymer ?
#
loop_
_entity_poly.entity_id
_entity_poly.type
_entity_poly.pdbx_seq_one_letter_code
_entity_poly.pdbx_strand_id
1 'polypeptide(L)'
;MVTVPTGAVKTAAPSLDLQPSLWRLRVEVDDSRGRLAALAMTLSRARANILTVAVHPLPAGGAVDELLLALPVGADPALLLRAAELAGGRGASVWPGDLHDYVDEPTRVLRLAGRLARDPGSLPAVLAELLRAHVATPLDEPASDDADGVLVDTMLVRSAGAGPLLLQRPGEPFTPAERSRAVALAALADVEEPGTQGCGPAVSSRP
;
A
#
# COMPACT_ATOMS: atom_id res chain seq x y z
N MET A 1 -14.67 3.29 -50.36
CA MET A 1 -14.06 2.07 -49.79
C MET A 1 -12.71 2.49 -49.24
N VAL A 2 -12.62 2.74 -47.92
CA VAL A 2 -11.40 3.22 -47.26
C VAL A 2 -10.78 2.04 -46.53
N THR A 3 -9.58 1.64 -46.93
CA THR A 3 -8.82 0.57 -46.29
C THR A 3 -7.93 1.18 -45.22
N VAL A 4 -8.12 0.78 -43.96
CA VAL A 4 -7.26 1.16 -42.84
C VAL A 4 -6.18 0.09 -42.70
N PRO A 5 -4.87 0.42 -42.67
CA PRO A 5 -3.84 -0.57 -42.42
C PRO A 5 -3.79 -0.89 -40.92
N THR A 6 -4.04 -2.15 -40.58
CA THR A 6 -3.80 -2.73 -39.25
C THR A 6 -2.30 -2.83 -39.01
N GLY A 7 -1.72 -1.83 -38.34
CA GLY A 7 -0.37 -1.92 -37.79
C GLY A 7 -0.37 -2.83 -36.56
N ALA A 8 0.30 -3.97 -36.65
CA ALA A 8 0.58 -4.80 -35.48
C ALA A 8 1.53 -4.03 -34.55
N VAL A 9 1.04 -3.66 -33.36
CA VAL A 9 1.89 -3.14 -32.28
C VAL A 9 2.78 -4.29 -31.82
N LYS A 10 4.06 -4.23 -32.16
CA LYS A 10 5.07 -5.14 -31.63
C LYS A 10 5.36 -4.75 -30.18
N THR A 11 4.68 -5.38 -29.23
CA THR A 11 5.04 -5.29 -27.81
C THR A 11 6.41 -5.92 -27.61
N ALA A 12 7.46 -5.11 -27.63
CA ALA A 12 8.78 -5.55 -27.23
C ALA A 12 8.76 -5.75 -25.71
N ALA A 13 9.06 -6.96 -25.24
CA ALA A 13 9.37 -7.20 -23.84
C ALA A 13 10.56 -6.29 -23.45
N PRO A 14 10.51 -5.61 -22.29
CA PRO A 14 11.55 -4.65 -21.95
C PRO A 14 12.86 -5.40 -21.69
N SER A 15 13.93 -5.00 -22.39
CA SER A 15 15.27 -5.56 -22.25
C SER A 15 15.74 -5.49 -20.79
N LEU A 16 16.13 -6.62 -20.20
CA LEU A 16 16.43 -6.76 -18.76
C LEU A 16 17.66 -5.95 -18.28
N ASP A 17 18.48 -5.42 -19.19
CA ASP A 17 19.69 -4.65 -18.86
C ASP A 17 19.46 -3.12 -18.76
N LEU A 18 18.22 -2.65 -18.98
CA LEU A 18 17.83 -1.22 -19.04
C LEU A 18 16.57 -0.92 -18.23
N GLN A 19 16.21 -1.77 -17.27
CA GLN A 19 15.01 -1.52 -16.47
C GLN A 19 15.22 -0.24 -15.64
N PRO A 20 14.38 0.80 -15.82
CA PRO A 20 14.48 1.99 -14.99
C PRO A 20 14.30 1.58 -13.52
N SER A 21 15.09 2.18 -12.63
CA SER A 21 14.92 1.95 -11.20
C SER A 21 13.60 2.58 -10.76
N LEU A 22 12.72 1.76 -10.19
CA LEU A 22 11.43 2.20 -9.68
C LEU A 22 11.60 2.73 -8.26
N TRP A 23 11.02 3.89 -8.01
CA TRP A 23 11.09 4.60 -6.76
C TRP A 23 9.72 5.09 -6.36
N ARG A 24 9.41 4.92 -5.09
CA ARG A 24 8.28 5.59 -4.46
C ARG A 24 8.75 6.88 -3.82
N LEU A 25 8.06 7.97 -4.13
CA LEU A 25 8.17 9.24 -3.42
C LEU A 25 6.86 9.47 -2.66
N ARG A 26 6.96 9.69 -1.35
CA ARG A 26 5.86 10.30 -0.58
C ARG A 26 6.25 11.71 -0.21
N VAL A 27 5.33 12.65 -0.41
CA VAL A 27 5.54 14.06 -0.10
C VAL A 27 4.22 14.68 0.31
N GLU A 28 4.24 15.47 1.38
CA GLU A 28 3.11 16.30 1.74
C GLU A 28 3.10 17.56 0.88
N VAL A 29 1.96 17.82 0.24
CA VAL A 29 1.77 18.95 -0.65
C VAL A 29 0.55 19.73 -0.17
N ASP A 30 0.68 21.06 -0.12
CA ASP A 30 -0.46 21.92 0.22
C ASP A 30 -1.57 21.74 -0.83
N ASP A 31 -2.82 21.61 -0.36
CA ASP A 31 -4.01 21.51 -1.20
C ASP A 31 -4.37 22.88 -1.80
N SER A 32 -3.49 23.38 -2.67
CA SER A 32 -3.64 24.62 -3.42
C SER A 32 -3.44 24.36 -4.90
N ARG A 33 -4.23 25.03 -5.73
CA ARG A 33 -4.20 24.86 -7.19
C ARG A 33 -2.78 25.07 -7.72
N GLY A 34 -2.30 24.11 -8.51
CA GLY A 34 -1.01 24.19 -9.19
C GLY A 34 0.18 23.62 -8.41
N ARG A 35 0.02 23.21 -7.15
CA ARG A 35 1.12 22.58 -6.40
C ARG A 35 1.58 21.25 -6.98
N LEU A 36 0.63 20.37 -7.33
CA LEU A 36 0.96 19.12 -8.03
C LEU A 36 1.62 19.38 -9.39
N ALA A 37 1.22 20.46 -10.09
CA ALA A 37 1.87 20.84 -11.34
C ALA A 37 3.32 21.30 -11.14
N ALA A 38 3.59 22.07 -10.08
CA ALA A 38 4.95 22.46 -9.70
C ALA A 38 5.81 21.23 -9.35
N LEU A 39 5.25 20.27 -8.62
CA LEU A 39 5.92 19.00 -8.31
C LEU A 39 6.21 18.17 -9.57
N ALA A 40 5.23 18.02 -10.47
CA ALA A 40 5.43 17.30 -11.72
C ALA A 40 6.52 17.97 -12.59
N MET A 41 6.60 19.30 -12.60
CA MET A 41 7.63 20.05 -13.32
C MET A 41 9.03 19.83 -12.74
N THR A 42 9.21 19.85 -11.41
CA THR A 42 10.53 19.63 -10.80
C THR A 42 10.99 18.18 -10.97
N LEU A 43 10.08 17.21 -10.85
CA LEU A 43 10.35 15.79 -11.12
C LEU A 43 10.74 15.55 -12.58
N SER A 44 10.06 16.18 -13.53
CA SER A 44 10.40 16.10 -14.95
C SER A 44 11.81 16.65 -15.24
N ARG A 45 12.23 17.74 -14.58
CA ARG A 45 13.61 18.26 -14.67
C ARG A 45 14.64 17.29 -14.10
N ALA A 46 14.27 16.49 -13.11
CA ALA A 46 15.09 15.40 -12.59
C ALA A 46 15.08 14.14 -13.48
N ARG A 47 14.42 14.20 -14.65
CA ARG A 47 14.20 13.06 -15.58
C ARG A 47 13.44 11.89 -14.95
N ALA A 48 12.65 12.16 -13.90
CA ALA A 48 11.76 11.16 -13.32
C ALA A 48 10.48 11.04 -14.16
N ASN A 49 10.14 9.81 -14.54
CA ASN A 49 8.88 9.51 -15.22
C ASN A 49 7.83 9.10 -14.20
N ILE A 50 6.71 9.82 -14.14
CA ILE A 50 5.60 9.52 -13.21
C ILE A 50 4.76 8.38 -13.80
N LEU A 51 4.70 7.26 -13.09
CA LEU A 51 3.93 6.09 -13.51
C LEU A 51 2.54 6.08 -12.90
N THR A 52 2.43 6.43 -11.63
CA THR A 52 1.18 6.52 -10.89
C THR A 52 1.23 7.67 -9.89
N VAL A 53 0.05 8.19 -9.54
CA VAL A 53 -0.14 9.16 -8.47
C VAL A 53 -1.34 8.71 -7.64
N ALA A 54 -1.12 8.54 -6.35
CA ALA A 54 -2.17 8.37 -5.35
C ALA A 54 -2.16 9.58 -4.42
N VAL A 55 -3.33 10.11 -4.11
CA VAL A 55 -3.50 11.28 -3.24
C VAL A 55 -4.22 10.81 -1.99
N HIS A 56 -3.62 11.05 -0.83
CA HIS A 56 -4.15 10.68 0.47
C HIS A 56 -4.50 11.94 1.27
N PRO A 57 -5.79 12.31 1.37
CA PRO A 57 -6.21 13.48 2.14
C PRO A 57 -5.84 13.33 3.62
N LEU A 58 -5.36 14.40 4.24
CA LEU A 58 -5.08 14.45 5.67
C LEU A 58 -6.27 15.04 6.45
N PRO A 59 -6.60 14.51 7.64
CA PRO A 59 -7.71 15.03 8.45
C PRO A 59 -7.57 16.51 8.86
N ALA A 60 -6.34 17.01 9.00
CA ALA A 60 -6.03 18.38 9.39
C ALA A 60 -5.95 19.36 8.19
N GLY A 61 -6.28 18.91 6.98
CA GLY A 61 -6.09 19.65 5.72
C GLY A 61 -4.78 19.30 5.01
N GLY A 62 -4.75 19.48 3.69
CA GLY A 62 -3.64 19.06 2.84
C GLY A 62 -3.75 17.59 2.38
N ALA A 63 -2.76 17.14 1.61
CA ALA A 63 -2.68 15.76 1.16
C ALA A 63 -1.24 15.24 1.17
N VAL A 64 -1.11 13.95 1.42
CA VAL A 64 0.13 13.21 1.12
C VAL A 64 -0.01 12.63 -0.28
N ASP A 65 0.82 13.11 -1.18
CA ASP A 65 0.94 12.56 -2.52
C ASP A 65 1.95 11.42 -2.49
N GLU A 66 1.54 10.29 -3.05
CA GLU A 66 2.36 9.10 -3.23
C GLU A 66 2.52 8.84 -4.72
N LEU A 67 3.76 8.92 -5.20
CA LEU A 67 4.10 8.81 -6.61
C LEU A 67 5.01 7.60 -6.83
N LEU A 68 4.65 6.75 -7.79
CA LEU A 68 5.59 5.78 -8.36
C LEU A 68 6.31 6.41 -9.53
N LEU A 69 7.64 6.38 -9.48
CA LEU A 69 8.53 7.07 -10.40
C LEU A 69 9.51 6.08 -11.01
N ALA A 70 9.76 6.20 -12.31
CA ALA A 70 10.87 5.55 -12.97
C ALA A 70 12.02 6.56 -13.13
N LEU A 71 13.20 6.22 -12.59
CA LEU A 71 14.44 6.97 -12.82
C LEU A 71 15.33 6.26 -13.84
N PRO A 72 16.15 7.03 -14.60
CA PRO A 72 17.22 6.44 -15.40
C PRO A 72 18.14 5.57 -14.54
N VAL A 73 18.64 4.47 -15.10
CA VAL A 73 19.58 3.59 -14.42
C VAL A 73 20.81 4.37 -13.95
N GLY A 74 21.19 4.19 -12.68
CA GLY A 74 22.33 4.88 -12.06
C GLY A 74 22.05 6.32 -11.61
N ALA A 75 20.82 6.82 -11.76
CA ALA A 75 20.44 8.10 -11.16
C ALA A 75 20.35 7.99 -9.64
N ASP A 76 20.83 9.03 -8.95
CA ASP A 76 20.75 9.13 -7.49
C ASP A 76 19.29 9.42 -7.05
N PRO A 77 18.65 8.56 -6.24
CA PRO A 77 17.30 8.80 -5.72
C PRO A 77 17.17 10.08 -4.89
N ALA A 78 18.26 10.62 -4.34
CA ALA A 78 18.25 11.90 -3.64
C ALA A 78 17.79 13.08 -4.53
N LEU A 79 17.84 12.93 -5.87
CA LEU A 79 17.27 13.88 -6.82
C LEU A 79 15.75 14.06 -6.64
N LEU A 80 15.03 13.00 -6.23
CA LEU A 80 13.60 13.05 -5.98
C LEU A 80 13.26 13.89 -4.75
N LEU A 81 14.04 13.75 -3.68
CA LEU A 81 13.91 14.56 -2.47
C LEU A 81 14.13 16.05 -2.79
N ARG A 82 15.20 16.37 -3.52
CA ARG A 82 15.47 17.76 -3.95
C ARG A 82 14.37 18.30 -4.86
N ALA A 83 13.84 17.49 -5.77
CA ALA A 83 12.74 17.90 -6.64
C ALA A 83 11.46 18.21 -5.84
N ALA A 84 11.16 17.41 -4.81
CA ALA A 84 10.05 17.63 -3.90
C ALA A 84 10.22 18.94 -3.09
N GLU A 85 11.40 19.18 -2.54
CA GLU A 85 11.73 20.42 -1.82
C GLU A 85 11.59 21.66 -2.71
N LEU A 86 12.10 21.61 -3.95
CA LEU A 86 11.99 22.71 -4.91
C LEU A 86 10.55 23.03 -5.31
N ALA A 87 9.65 22.04 -5.23
CA ALA A 87 8.21 22.23 -5.43
C ALA A 87 7.49 22.75 -4.16
N GLY A 88 8.23 22.91 -3.06
CA GLY A 88 7.71 23.30 -1.75
C GLY A 88 6.95 22.18 -1.04
N GLY A 89 7.24 20.91 -1.37
CA GLY A 89 6.75 19.76 -0.64
C GLY A 89 7.44 19.60 0.71
N ARG A 90 6.76 18.96 1.66
CA ARG A 90 7.26 18.72 3.03
C ARG A 90 7.27 17.23 3.35
N GLY A 91 8.08 16.83 4.33
CA GLY A 91 8.13 15.43 4.79
C GLY A 91 8.47 14.43 3.70
N ALA A 92 9.24 14.84 2.69
CA ALA A 92 9.54 14.01 1.54
C ALA A 92 10.36 12.79 1.95
N SER A 93 9.97 11.63 1.42
CA SER A 93 10.59 10.34 1.74
C SER A 93 10.57 9.45 0.50
N VAL A 94 11.66 8.71 0.31
CA VAL A 94 11.91 7.93 -0.91
C VAL A 94 12.32 6.52 -0.55
N TRP A 95 11.73 5.54 -1.24
CA TRP A 95 12.03 4.12 -1.10
C TRP A 95 12.00 3.43 -2.47
N PRO A 96 12.63 2.25 -2.62
CA PRO A 96 12.43 1.42 -3.80
C PRO A 96 10.93 1.15 -4.04
N GLY A 97 10.51 1.18 -5.31
CA GLY A 97 9.14 0.89 -5.72
C GLY A 97 9.02 -0.41 -6.52
N ASP A 98 7.81 -0.95 -6.59
CA ASP A 98 7.43 -2.04 -7.51
C ASP A 98 6.22 -1.58 -8.32
N LEU A 99 6.17 -1.90 -9.61
CA LEU A 99 5.08 -1.51 -10.48
C LEU A 99 3.76 -2.18 -10.05
N HIS A 100 3.78 -3.48 -9.75
CA HIS A 100 2.56 -4.27 -9.45
C HIS A 100 1.83 -3.74 -8.23
N ASP A 101 2.59 -3.23 -7.28
CA ASP A 101 2.10 -2.64 -6.05
C ASP A 101 1.31 -1.35 -6.26
N TYR A 102 1.48 -0.68 -7.41
CA TYR A 102 0.83 0.60 -7.70
C TYR A 102 -0.21 0.54 -8.82
N VAL A 103 -0.09 -0.39 -9.77
CA VAL A 103 -1.08 -0.50 -10.86
C VAL A 103 -2.25 -1.43 -10.54
N ASP A 104 -2.11 -2.38 -9.61
CA ASP A 104 -3.18 -3.36 -9.38
C ASP A 104 -3.33 -3.81 -7.91
N GLU A 105 -3.16 -2.86 -6.99
CA GLU A 105 -3.39 -3.05 -5.57
C GLU A 105 -4.78 -3.66 -5.26
N PRO A 106 -5.90 -3.22 -5.89
CA PRO A 106 -7.21 -3.82 -5.62
C PRO A 106 -7.27 -5.32 -5.92
N THR A 107 -6.70 -5.77 -7.03
CA THR A 107 -6.66 -7.20 -7.37
C THR A 107 -5.76 -7.97 -6.43
N ARG A 108 -4.61 -7.42 -6.03
CA ARG A 108 -3.74 -8.06 -5.00
C ARG A 108 -4.51 -8.25 -3.69
N VAL A 109 -5.21 -7.22 -3.23
CA VAL A 109 -6.03 -7.26 -2.01
C VAL A 109 -7.14 -8.32 -2.13
N LEU A 110 -7.86 -8.39 -3.26
CA LEU A 110 -8.90 -9.40 -3.47
C LEU A 110 -8.33 -10.83 -3.45
N ARG A 111 -7.14 -11.05 -4.01
CA ARG A 111 -6.45 -12.35 -3.95
C ARG A 111 -6.06 -12.73 -2.53
N LEU A 112 -5.56 -11.77 -1.74
CA LEU A 112 -5.24 -11.95 -0.33
C LEU A 112 -6.49 -12.29 0.48
N ALA A 113 -7.58 -11.56 0.28
CA ALA A 113 -8.88 -11.82 0.91
C ALA A 113 -9.40 -13.23 0.57
N GLY A 114 -9.31 -13.64 -0.70
CA GLY A 114 -9.71 -14.99 -1.12
C GLY A 114 -8.81 -16.11 -0.58
N ARG A 115 -7.56 -15.82 -0.20
CA ARG A 115 -6.69 -16.76 0.53
C ARG A 115 -7.08 -16.84 2.00
N LEU A 116 -7.27 -15.68 2.63
CA LEU A 116 -7.70 -15.56 4.02
C LEU A 116 -9.05 -16.23 4.28
N ALA A 117 -10.02 -16.08 3.37
CA ALA A 117 -11.32 -16.73 3.48
C ALA A 117 -11.26 -18.26 3.47
N ARG A 118 -10.22 -18.85 2.84
CA ARG A 118 -10.02 -20.31 2.83
C ARG A 118 -9.21 -20.81 4.02
N ASP A 119 -8.43 -19.93 4.63
CA ASP A 119 -7.57 -20.23 5.77
C ASP A 119 -7.48 -18.99 6.70
N PRO A 120 -8.42 -18.83 7.63
CA PRO A 120 -8.41 -17.71 8.57
C PRO A 120 -7.15 -17.64 9.44
N GLY A 121 -6.50 -18.79 9.69
CA GLY A 121 -5.24 -18.86 10.42
C GLY A 121 -4.06 -18.18 9.71
N SER A 122 -4.19 -17.93 8.40
CA SER A 122 -3.18 -17.23 7.60
C SER A 122 -3.14 -15.71 7.82
N LEU A 123 -4.01 -15.14 8.67
CA LEU A 123 -4.12 -13.69 8.88
C LEU A 123 -2.78 -12.98 9.16
N PRO A 124 -1.88 -13.45 10.04
CA PRO A 124 -0.60 -12.77 10.26
C PRO A 124 0.22 -12.66 8.99
N ALA A 125 0.35 -13.76 8.23
CA ALA A 125 1.10 -13.79 6.97
C ALA A 125 0.44 -12.92 5.89
N VAL A 126 -0.89 -12.94 5.80
CA VAL A 126 -1.66 -12.09 4.88
C VAL A 126 -1.46 -10.60 5.18
N LEU A 127 -1.45 -10.18 6.45
CA LEU A 127 -1.22 -8.79 6.81
C LEU A 127 0.23 -8.35 6.58
N ALA A 128 1.20 -9.22 6.88
CA ALA A 128 2.61 -8.98 6.56
C ALA A 128 2.80 -8.74 5.05
N GLU A 129 2.17 -9.57 4.22
CA GLU A 129 2.21 -9.44 2.75
C GLU A 129 1.46 -8.20 2.26
N LEU A 130 0.24 -7.94 2.77
CA LEU A 130 -0.56 -6.78 2.38
C LEU A 130 0.24 -5.48 2.55
N LEU A 131 0.90 -5.36 3.70
CA LEU A 131 1.51 -4.12 4.15
C LEU A 131 3.03 -4.04 3.94
N ARG A 132 3.65 -5.12 3.43
CA ARG A 132 5.11 -5.28 3.39
C ARG A 132 5.75 -4.98 4.75
N ALA A 133 5.12 -5.51 5.79
CA ALA A 133 5.47 -5.28 7.18
C ALA A 133 5.91 -6.59 7.84
N HIS A 134 6.66 -6.46 8.92
CA HIS A 134 7.00 -7.59 9.79
C HIS A 134 5.93 -7.72 10.86
N VAL A 135 5.48 -8.96 11.13
CA VAL A 135 4.62 -9.24 12.29
C VAL A 135 5.55 -9.49 13.47
N ALA A 136 5.60 -8.55 14.40
CA ALA A 136 6.33 -8.72 15.65
C ALA A 136 5.53 -9.62 16.61
N THR A 137 6.22 -10.49 17.32
CA THR A 137 5.60 -11.29 18.38
C THR A 137 5.58 -10.49 19.68
N PRO A 138 4.65 -10.72 20.63
CA PRO A 138 4.57 -9.94 21.87
C PRO A 138 5.81 -10.00 22.78
N LEU A 139 6.78 -10.87 22.48
CA LEU A 139 8.07 -10.95 23.18
C LEU A 139 9.11 -9.97 22.64
N ASP A 140 8.87 -9.40 21.45
CA ASP A 140 9.65 -8.28 20.93
C ASP A 140 9.08 -7.01 21.58
N GLU A 141 9.57 -6.69 22.78
CA GLU A 141 9.17 -5.47 23.47
C GLU A 141 9.35 -4.26 22.53
N PRO A 142 8.38 -3.33 22.47
CA PRO A 142 8.57 -2.10 21.74
C PRO A 142 9.77 -1.39 22.35
N ALA A 143 10.83 -1.21 21.55
CA ALA A 143 11.98 -0.42 21.95
C ALA A 143 11.48 0.97 22.35
N SER A 144 11.51 1.21 23.66
CA SER A 144 11.44 2.50 24.36
C SER A 144 10.28 3.43 23.97
N ASP A 145 9.39 3.58 24.95
CA ASP A 145 8.54 4.74 25.21
C ASP A 145 9.44 5.97 25.47
N ASP A 146 10.12 6.46 24.43
CA ASP A 146 10.77 7.77 24.45
C ASP A 146 9.73 8.83 24.10
N ALA A 147 9.53 9.72 25.08
CA ALA A 147 8.71 10.91 24.99
C ALA A 147 8.90 11.63 23.65
N ASP A 148 7.77 11.99 23.03
CA ASP A 148 7.61 12.76 21.78
C ASP A 148 7.75 12.05 20.41
N GLY A 149 7.77 10.71 20.36
CA GLY A 149 7.73 9.96 19.09
C GLY A 149 6.41 9.23 18.83
N VAL A 150 5.54 9.74 17.95
CA VAL A 150 4.45 8.93 17.38
C VAL A 150 5.08 7.67 16.78
N LEU A 151 4.57 6.48 17.12
CA LEU A 151 4.92 5.22 16.44
C LEU A 151 4.45 5.30 14.98
N VAL A 152 5.18 6.03 14.13
CA VAL A 152 4.73 6.35 12.78
C VAL A 152 4.76 5.10 11.89
N ASP A 153 5.68 4.16 12.19
CA ASP A 153 6.01 2.96 11.43
C ASP A 153 5.54 1.63 12.07
N THR A 154 4.77 1.71 13.15
CA THR A 154 4.20 0.54 13.85
C THR A 154 2.66 0.62 13.90
N MET A 155 1.98 -0.52 13.75
CA MET A 155 0.52 -0.62 13.77
C MET A 155 0.04 -1.86 14.51
N LEU A 156 -0.91 -1.69 15.43
CA LEU A 156 -1.60 -2.79 16.09
C LEU A 156 -2.90 -3.14 15.36
N VAL A 157 -3.07 -4.40 14.97
CA VAL A 157 -4.32 -4.96 14.44
C VAL A 157 -4.86 -5.99 15.43
N ARG A 158 -6.17 -5.97 15.67
CA ARG A 158 -6.83 -6.93 16.57
C ARG A 158 -7.69 -7.88 15.74
N SER A 159 -7.58 -9.18 16.01
CA SER A 159 -8.48 -10.22 15.50
C SER A 159 -8.92 -11.12 16.65
N ALA A 160 -10.17 -11.56 16.61
CA ALA A 160 -10.73 -12.52 17.56
C ALA A 160 -10.03 -13.89 17.45
N GLY A 161 -9.76 -14.36 16.22
CA GLY A 161 -9.11 -15.65 15.99
C GLY A 161 -7.60 -15.65 16.23
N ALA A 162 -6.89 -14.60 15.79
CA ALA A 162 -5.42 -14.55 15.85
C ALA A 162 -4.87 -13.77 17.05
N GLY A 163 -5.71 -13.06 17.80
CA GLY A 163 -5.27 -12.16 18.88
C GLY A 163 -4.69 -10.83 18.37
N PRO A 164 -3.95 -10.09 19.22
CA PRO A 164 -3.29 -8.85 18.82
C PRO A 164 -2.07 -9.12 17.93
N LEU A 165 -1.99 -8.42 16.80
CA LEU A 165 -0.89 -8.48 15.83
C LEU A 165 -0.20 -7.13 15.73
N LEU A 166 1.09 -7.07 16.07
CA LEU A 166 1.90 -5.85 15.96
C LEU A 166 2.66 -5.87 14.64
N LEU A 167 2.41 -4.89 13.78
CA LEU A 167 3.02 -4.79 12.45
C LEU A 167 4.02 -3.65 12.42
N GLN A 168 5.23 -3.91 11.95
CA GLN A 168 6.33 -2.95 11.91
C GLN A 168 6.89 -2.80 10.51
N ARG A 169 7.07 -1.55 10.07
CA ARG A 169 7.67 -1.21 8.79
C ARG A 169 8.65 -0.04 8.95
N PRO A 170 9.86 -0.30 9.51
CA PRO A 170 10.77 0.75 9.97
C PRO A 170 11.01 1.85 8.94
N GLY A 171 10.82 3.10 9.36
CA GLY A 171 11.05 4.27 8.51
C GLY A 171 10.02 4.49 7.40
N GLU A 172 8.93 3.73 7.35
CA GLU A 172 7.86 3.90 6.37
C GLU A 172 6.46 3.87 7.03
N PRO A 173 5.86 5.04 7.25
CA PRO A 173 4.64 5.11 8.04
C PRO A 173 3.42 4.54 7.32
N PHE A 174 2.51 3.91 8.07
CA PHE A 174 1.26 3.38 7.50
C PHE A 174 0.26 4.48 7.15
N THR A 175 -0.18 4.50 5.90
CA THR A 175 -1.24 5.37 5.39
C THR A 175 -2.61 5.03 6.03
N PRO A 176 -3.56 5.98 6.06
CA PRO A 176 -4.93 5.68 6.49
C PRO A 176 -5.58 4.54 5.70
N ALA A 177 -5.34 4.46 4.38
CA ALA A 177 -5.90 3.42 3.53
C ALA A 177 -5.33 2.02 3.82
N GLU A 178 -4.04 1.93 4.16
CA GLU A 178 -3.43 0.68 4.64
C GLU A 178 -4.04 0.22 5.96
N ARG A 179 -4.20 1.14 6.91
CA ARG A 179 -4.83 0.87 8.22
C ARG A 179 -6.25 0.35 8.04
N SER A 180 -7.06 1.01 7.20
CA SER A 180 -8.43 0.57 6.90
C SER A 180 -8.49 -0.82 6.27
N ARG A 181 -7.57 -1.14 5.36
CA ARG A 181 -7.53 -2.46 4.72
C ARG A 181 -7.10 -3.57 5.69
N ALA A 182 -6.14 -3.30 6.56
CA ALA A 182 -5.71 -4.25 7.58
C ALA A 182 -6.86 -4.57 8.55
N VAL A 183 -7.59 -3.56 9.02
CA VAL A 183 -8.80 -3.74 9.85
C VAL A 183 -9.88 -4.53 9.09
N ALA A 184 -10.11 -4.23 7.82
CA ALA A 184 -11.10 -4.95 7.02
C ALA A 184 -10.73 -6.43 6.80
N LEU A 185 -9.46 -6.76 6.58
CA LEU A 185 -9.00 -8.15 6.47
C LEU A 185 -9.10 -8.88 7.81
N ALA A 186 -8.75 -8.24 8.94
CA ALA A 186 -8.94 -8.84 10.26
C ALA A 186 -10.41 -9.16 10.52
N ALA A 187 -11.32 -8.21 10.20
CA ALA A 187 -12.75 -8.44 10.31
C ALA A 187 -13.24 -9.58 9.40
N LEU A 188 -12.66 -9.74 8.20
CA LEU A 188 -12.97 -10.85 7.30
C LEU A 188 -12.54 -12.21 7.88
N ALA A 189 -11.37 -12.29 8.53
CA ALA A 189 -10.89 -13.51 9.19
C ALA A 189 -11.76 -13.90 10.39
N ASP A 190 -12.36 -12.91 11.05
CA ASP A 190 -13.24 -13.11 12.21
C ASP A 190 -14.69 -13.43 11.82
N VAL A 191 -15.02 -13.49 10.52
CA VAL A 191 -16.33 -13.97 10.06
C VAL A 191 -16.42 -15.46 10.38
N GLU A 192 -17.16 -15.79 11.44
CA GLU A 192 -17.58 -17.16 11.68
C GLU A 192 -18.48 -17.60 10.53
N GLU A 193 -18.24 -18.79 9.94
CA GLU A 193 -19.24 -19.36 9.05
C GLU A 193 -20.54 -19.49 9.86
N PRO A 194 -21.68 -18.97 9.36
CA PRO A 194 -22.95 -19.19 10.03
C PRO A 194 -23.13 -20.70 10.11
N GLY A 195 -22.97 -21.24 11.32
CA GLY A 195 -23.06 -22.67 11.57
C GLY A 195 -24.31 -23.17 10.89
N THR A 196 -24.17 -24.23 10.11
CA THR A 196 -25.30 -24.97 9.56
C THR A 196 -26.12 -25.44 10.76
N GLN A 197 -27.06 -24.62 11.21
CA GLN A 197 -28.03 -25.00 12.22
C GLN A 197 -28.84 -26.10 11.57
N GLY A 198 -28.47 -27.34 11.93
CA GLY A 198 -29.14 -28.53 11.45
C GLY A 198 -30.64 -28.35 11.68
N CYS A 199 -31.38 -28.32 10.58
CA CYS A 199 -32.81 -28.58 10.60
C CYS A 199 -32.98 -30.06 11.00
N GLY A 200 -32.82 -30.35 12.28
CA GLY A 200 -33.13 -31.64 12.86
C GLY A 200 -34.65 -31.83 12.79
N PRO A 201 -35.16 -32.99 12.33
CA PRO A 201 -36.59 -33.19 12.21
C PRO A 201 -37.24 -33.09 13.60
N ALA A 202 -38.24 -32.23 13.73
CA ALA A 202 -39.07 -32.13 14.92
C ALA A 202 -39.81 -33.46 15.12
N VAL A 203 -39.30 -34.30 16.02
CA VAL A 203 -40.04 -35.47 16.52
C VAL A 203 -41.16 -34.94 17.40
N SER A 204 -42.36 -34.87 16.82
CA SER A 204 -43.60 -34.64 17.56
C SER A 204 -43.97 -35.93 18.29
N SER A 205 -43.68 -35.99 19.59
CA SER A 205 -44.33 -36.91 20.50
C SER A 205 -45.63 -36.28 21.02
N ARG A 206 -46.73 -36.99 20.81
CA ARG A 206 -48.06 -36.67 21.36
C ARG A 206 -48.82 -37.97 21.55
N PRO A 207 -49.78 -37.98 22.48
CA PRO A 207 -49.62 -37.96 23.93
C PRO A 207 -49.61 -39.36 24.56
#